data_AF-A0AAW6XKB5-F1
#
_entry.id   AF-A0AAW6XKB5-F1
#
_cell.length_a   1.000
_cell.length_b   1.000
_cell.length_c   1.000
_cell.angle_alpha   90.00
_cell.angle_beta   90.00
_cell.angle_gamma   90.00
#
_symmetry.space_group_name_H-M   'P 1'
#
loop_
_entity.id
_entity.type
_entity.pdbx_description
1 polymer ?
#
loop_
_entity_poly.entity_id
_entity_poly.type
_entity_poly.pdbx_seq_one_letter_code
_entity_poly.pdbx_strand_id
1 'polypeptide(L)'
;LEDQLNAGKLPAGSDQFNSLQEKLIDRFGELREQFGFQLLHMACCRDTVEDRGTVQYLQDCAAEAGLATEFLYVEDIGLGEKGQFTDLQDQV
;
A
#
# COMPACT_ATOMS: atom_id res chain seq x y z
N LEU A 1 23.90 6.50 -6.51
CA LEU A 1 24.17 6.71 -5.07
C LEU A 1 25.14 5.67 -4.54
N GLU A 2 24.87 4.38 -4.77
CA GLU A 2 25.71 3.25 -4.35
C GLU A 2 27.18 3.40 -4.78
N ASP A 3 27.44 3.81 -6.03
CA ASP A 3 28.82 4.04 -6.49
C ASP A 3 29.55 5.15 -5.71
N GLN A 4 28.83 6.18 -5.26
CA GLN A 4 29.42 7.29 -4.50
C GLN A 4 29.60 6.94 -3.02
N LEU A 5 28.72 6.10 -2.46
CA LEU A 5 28.90 5.46 -1.14
C LEU A 5 30.11 4.52 -1.17
N ASN A 6 30.20 3.64 -2.17
CA ASN A 6 31.31 2.71 -2.37
C ASN A 6 32.64 3.45 -2.60
N ALA A 7 32.59 4.61 -3.25
CA ALA A 7 33.74 5.50 -3.42
C ALA A 7 34.10 6.32 -2.16
N GLY A 8 33.39 6.16 -1.04
CA GLY A 8 33.62 6.89 0.21
C GLY A 8 33.32 8.39 0.13
N LYS A 9 32.60 8.83 -0.91
CA LYS A 9 32.25 10.24 -1.15
C LYS A 9 30.98 10.69 -0.47
N LEU A 10 30.26 9.76 0.17
CA LEU A 10 29.03 10.00 0.92
C LEU A 10 29.15 9.41 2.33
N PRO A 11 28.54 10.04 3.37
CA PRO A 11 28.46 9.48 4.71
C PRO A 11 27.85 8.08 4.71
N ALA A 12 28.35 7.20 5.58
CA ALA A 12 27.75 5.89 5.82
C ALA A 12 26.28 6.06 6.27
N GLY A 13 25.37 5.32 5.63
CA GLY A 13 23.93 5.44 5.87
C GLY A 13 23.22 6.51 5.03
N SER A 14 23.89 7.13 4.06
CA SER A 14 23.16 7.91 3.03
C SER A 14 22.25 6.97 2.25
N ASP A 15 20.94 7.24 2.24
CA ASP A 15 19.97 6.48 1.44
C ASP A 15 19.56 7.24 0.19
N GLN A 16 18.98 6.51 -0.77
CA GLN A 16 18.24 7.15 -1.84
C GLN A 16 16.88 7.57 -1.28
N PHE A 17 16.35 8.71 -1.74
CA PHE A 17 15.02 9.20 -1.35
C PHE A 17 13.88 8.18 -1.60
N ASN A 18 14.14 7.12 -2.37
CA ASN A 18 13.19 6.04 -2.67
C ASN A 18 13.27 4.83 -1.71
N SER A 19 14.19 4.78 -0.74
CA SER A 19 14.35 3.59 0.13
C SER A 19 13.07 3.22 0.88
N LEU A 20 12.26 4.22 1.26
CA LEU A 20 10.98 3.98 1.90
C LEU A 20 9.99 3.29 0.95
N GLN A 21 9.92 3.73 -0.30
CA GLN A 21 9.05 3.13 -1.32
C GLN A 21 9.43 1.67 -1.55
N GLU A 22 10.73 1.39 -1.77
CA GLU A 22 11.24 0.02 -1.96
C GLU A 22 10.84 -0.89 -0.79
N LYS A 23 11.03 -0.43 0.45
CA LYS A 23 10.63 -1.18 1.65
C LYS A 23 9.13 -1.38 1.77
N LEU A 24 8.31 -0.43 1.34
CA LEU A 24 6.85 -0.57 1.33
C LEU A 24 6.42 -1.63 0.31
N ILE A 25 6.97 -1.59 -0.90
CA ILE A 25 6.73 -2.58 -1.96
C ILE A 25 7.09 -3.98 -1.47
N ASP A 26 8.32 -4.16 -0.97
CA ASP A 26 8.79 -5.44 -0.43
C ASP A 26 7.86 -5.94 0.67
N ARG A 27 7.44 -5.05 1.59
CA ARG A 27 6.58 -5.43 2.71
C ARG A 27 5.19 -5.86 2.25
N PHE A 28 4.61 -5.23 1.24
CA PHE A 28 3.32 -5.68 0.67
C PHE A 28 3.45 -7.07 0.03
N GLY A 29 4.56 -7.35 -0.66
CA GLY A 29 4.88 -8.67 -1.18
C GLY A 29 4.93 -9.74 -0.08
N GLU A 30 5.66 -9.46 0.99
CA GLU A 30 5.75 -10.35 2.16
C GLU A 30 4.39 -10.60 2.82
N LEU A 31 3.58 -9.55 3.01
CA LEU A 31 2.24 -9.67 3.60
C LEU A 31 1.32 -10.55 2.76
N ARG A 32 1.37 -10.39 1.43
CA ARG A 32 0.59 -11.21 0.50
C ARG A 32 0.97 -12.69 0.63
N GLU A 33 2.26 -13.00 0.68
CA GLU A 33 2.75 -14.38 0.85
C GLU A 33 2.41 -14.96 2.24
N GLN A 34 2.52 -14.14 3.28
CA GLN A 34 2.25 -14.56 4.67
C GLN A 34 0.79 -14.88 4.92
N PHE A 35 -0.13 -14.06 4.40
CA PHE A 35 -1.57 -14.16 4.70
C PHE A 35 -2.41 -14.74 3.54
N GLY A 36 -1.84 -14.86 2.34
CA GLY A 36 -2.48 -15.51 1.19
C GLY A 36 -3.65 -14.75 0.56
N PHE A 37 -3.85 -13.48 0.91
CA PHE A 37 -4.88 -12.65 0.28
C PHE A 37 -4.50 -12.31 -1.17
N GLN A 38 -5.49 -12.20 -2.04
CA GLN A 38 -5.30 -11.94 -3.48
C GLN A 38 -5.70 -10.52 -3.88
N LEU A 39 -6.48 -9.85 -3.05
CA LEU A 39 -6.98 -8.50 -3.24
C LEU A 39 -6.83 -7.74 -1.94
N LEU A 40 -6.38 -6.48 -2.03
CA LEU A 40 -6.29 -5.57 -0.91
C LEU A 40 -7.14 -4.32 -1.17
N HIS A 41 -8.23 -4.17 -0.41
CA HIS A 41 -9.01 -2.93 -0.41
C HIS A 41 -8.32 -1.86 0.43
N MET A 42 -8.17 -0.70 -0.17
CA MET A 42 -7.60 0.50 0.44
C MET A 42 -8.74 1.49 0.70
N ALA A 43 -8.76 2.10 1.88
CA ALA A 43 -9.85 3.00 2.27
C ALA A 43 -9.38 4.20 3.09
N CYS A 44 -10.05 5.33 2.88
CA CYS A 44 -9.97 6.52 3.73
C CYS A 44 -11.38 7.12 3.89
N CYS A 45 -11.55 8.06 4.82
CA CYS A 45 -12.80 8.83 4.91
C CYS A 45 -12.94 9.72 3.67
N ARG A 46 -14.18 10.00 3.26
CA ARG A 46 -14.44 10.80 2.05
C ARG A 46 -13.96 12.25 2.16
N ASP A 47 -14.06 12.81 3.35
CA ASP A 47 -13.81 14.22 3.60
C ASP A 47 -12.34 14.52 3.96
N THR A 48 -11.43 13.53 3.88
CA THR A 48 -10.00 13.69 4.18
C THR A 48 -9.11 13.61 2.94
N VAL A 49 -8.93 14.75 2.27
CA VAL A 49 -8.16 14.85 1.02
C VAL A 49 -6.69 14.44 1.19
N GLU A 50 -6.06 14.76 2.32
CA GLU A 50 -4.68 14.36 2.63
C GLU A 50 -4.54 12.83 2.75
N ASP A 51 -5.51 12.19 3.43
CA ASP A 51 -5.53 10.73 3.55
C ASP A 51 -5.67 10.07 2.19
N ARG A 52 -6.48 10.63 1.28
CA ARG A 52 -6.61 10.09 -0.07
C ARG A 52 -5.26 10.03 -0.79
N GLY A 53 -4.43 11.07 -0.65
CA GLY A 53 -3.08 11.07 -1.21
C GLY A 53 -2.19 9.99 -0.60
N THR A 54 -2.24 9.84 0.72
CA THR A 54 -1.45 8.82 1.46
C THR A 54 -1.87 7.40 1.09
N VAL A 55 -3.18 7.15 1.06
CA VAL A 55 -3.76 5.84 0.71
C VAL A 55 -3.48 5.50 -0.74
N GLN A 56 -3.57 6.48 -1.67
CA GLN A 56 -3.19 6.26 -3.06
C GLN A 56 -1.71 5.88 -3.19
N TYR A 57 -0.81 6.58 -2.50
CA TYR A 57 0.62 6.26 -2.55
C TYR A 57 0.91 4.83 -2.05
N LEU A 58 0.27 4.41 -0.96
CA LEU A 58 0.39 3.04 -0.46
C LEU A 58 -0.24 2.02 -1.42
N GLN A 59 -1.37 2.37 -2.06
CA GLN A 59 -2.02 1.55 -3.07
C GLN A 59 -1.08 1.30 -4.26
N ASP A 60 -0.40 2.35 -4.73
CA ASP A 60 0.56 2.26 -5.83
C ASP A 60 1.75 1.35 -5.45
N CYS A 61 2.28 1.48 -4.22
CA CYS A 61 3.34 0.57 -3.71
C CYS A 61 2.88 -0.89 -3.67
N ALA A 62 1.64 -1.15 -3.23
CA ALA A 62 1.06 -2.49 -3.24
C ALA A 62 0.90 -3.04 -4.68
N ALA A 63 0.44 -2.20 -5.61
CA ALA A 63 0.32 -2.58 -7.02
C ALA A 63 1.68 -2.91 -7.65
N GLU A 64 2.72 -2.14 -7.33
CA GLU A 64 4.11 -2.41 -7.75
C GLU A 64 4.64 -3.75 -7.19
N ALA A 65 4.18 -4.19 -6.01
CA ALA A 65 4.45 -5.52 -5.46
C ALA A 65 3.67 -6.65 -6.16
N GLY A 66 2.89 -6.32 -7.19
CA GLY A 66 2.04 -7.26 -7.94
C GLY A 66 0.81 -7.72 -7.15
N LEU A 67 0.39 -6.97 -6.14
CA LEU A 67 -0.83 -7.22 -5.38
C LEU A 67 -1.99 -6.46 -6.04
N ALA A 68 -3.10 -7.15 -6.35
CA ALA A 68 -4.30 -6.48 -6.81
C ALA A 68 -4.87 -5.60 -5.70
N THR A 69 -5.28 -4.39 -6.04
CA THR A 69 -5.85 -3.43 -5.09
C THR A 69 -7.12 -2.81 -5.64
N GLU A 70 -8.03 -2.46 -4.74
CA GLU A 70 -9.22 -1.68 -5.04
C GLU A 70 -9.35 -0.56 -4.01
N PHE A 71 -10.02 0.52 -4.38
CA PHE A 71 -10.30 1.62 -3.46
C PHE A 71 -11.79 1.79 -3.22
N LEU A 72 -12.16 2.03 -1.97
CA LEU A 72 -13.47 2.55 -1.59
C LEU A 72 -13.34 3.50 -0.41
N TYR A 73 -14.30 4.41 -0.24
CA TYR A 73 -14.36 5.20 0.98
C TYR A 73 -14.90 4.36 2.12
N VAL A 74 -14.51 4.69 3.36
CA VAL A 74 -15.03 4.00 4.56
C VAL A 74 -16.55 4.03 4.60
N GLU A 75 -17.15 5.13 4.16
CA GLU A 75 -18.59 5.34 4.08
C GLU A 75 -19.29 4.44 3.05
N ASP A 76 -18.54 3.87 2.11
CA ASP A 76 -19.03 2.94 1.09
C ASP A 76 -18.86 1.47 1.50
N ILE A 77 -18.23 1.18 2.64
CA ILE A 77 -18.10 -0.19 3.16
C ILE A 77 -19.49 -0.69 3.56
N GLY A 78 -19.96 -1.72 2.87
CA GLY A 78 -21.25 -2.34 3.11
C GLY A 78 -21.21 -3.33 4.27
N LEU A 79 -22.40 -3.84 4.63
CA LEU A 79 -22.58 -4.90 5.60
C LEU A 79 -23.45 -6.01 4.99
N GLY A 80 -22.82 -7.14 4.69
CA GLY A 80 -23.50 -8.33 4.18
C GLY A 80 -24.42 -8.99 5.20
N GLU A 81 -25.26 -9.92 4.75
CA GLU A 81 -26.32 -10.57 5.55
C GLU A 81 -25.83 -11.27 6.81
N LYS A 82 -24.55 -11.65 6.84
CA LYS A 82 -23.89 -12.34 7.97
C LYS A 82 -23.06 -11.40 8.86
N GLY A 83 -23.18 -10.08 8.68
CA GLY A 83 -22.38 -9.08 9.38
C GLY A 83 -20.94 -8.98 8.87
N GLN A 84 -20.68 -9.43 7.64
CA GLN A 84 -19.38 -9.31 6.98
C GLN A 84 -19.30 -7.95 6.29
N PHE A 85 -18.13 -7.34 6.24
CA PHE A 85 -17.96 -6.13 5.43
C PHE A 85 -17.97 -6.47 3.95
N THR A 86 -18.54 -5.59 3.13
CA THR A 86 -18.57 -5.74 1.67
C THR A 86 -18.03 -4.51 0.96
N ASP A 87 -17.57 -4.71 -0.27
CA ASP A 87 -17.24 -3.61 -1.18
C ASP A 87 -18.45 -3.13 -2.01
N LEU A 88 -18.19 -2.24 -2.96
CA LEU A 88 -19.19 -1.66 -3.86
C LEU A 88 -19.85 -2.68 -4.81
N GLN A 89 -19.33 -3.91 -4.90
CA GLN A 89 -19.87 -5.02 -5.69
C GLN A 89 -20.45 -6.12 -4.80
N ASP A 90 -20.69 -5.83 -3.51
CA ASP A 90 -21.17 -6.77 -2.50
C ASP A 90 -20.27 -7.99 -2.31
N GLN A 91 -18.97 -7.89 -2.66
CA GLN A 91 -17.99 -8.96 -2.40
C GLN A 91 -17.52 -8.91 -0.95
N VAL A 92 -17.31 -10.10 -0.36
CA VAL A 92 -16.76 -10.32 0.99
C VAL A 92 -15.31 -10.78 0.90
#